data_AF-A0AAV4WB28-F1
#
_entry.id   AF-A0AAV4WB28-F1
#
_cell.length_a   1.000
_cell.length_b   1.000
_cell.length_c   1.000
_cell.angle_alpha   90.00
_cell.angle_beta   90.00
_cell.angle_gamma   90.00
#
_symmetry.space_group_name_H-M   'P 1'
#
loop_
_entity.id
_entity.type
_entity.pdbx_description
1 polymer ?
#
loop_
_entity_poly.entity_id
_entity_poly.type
_entity_poly.pdbx_seq_one_letter_code
_entity_poly.pdbx_strand_id
1 'polypeptide(L)'
;MMCDLKVAVVCSSNQNRSMEAHAFLGKKGFKVRSFGSGNQVKLPGPAPDKPNVYDFSISYEQMYQDLLSKDKALYTQNGLLHMLDRNRRIKSHPERFQSCYESFDVIFTVEERVYDQVVEELATRFQ
;
A
#
# COMPACT_ATOMS: atom_id res chain seq x y z
N MET A 1 -22.28 -19.56 4.65
CA MET A 1 -21.69 -18.44 5.43
C MET A 1 -20.31 -18.18 4.85
N MET A 2 -20.05 -16.97 4.38
CA MET A 2 -18.68 -16.59 4.06
C MET A 2 -17.95 -16.46 5.40
N CYS A 3 -16.87 -17.22 5.60
CA CYS A 3 -16.12 -17.20 6.85
C CYS A 3 -15.72 -15.76 7.18
N ASP A 4 -15.82 -15.39 8.46
CA ASP A 4 -15.55 -14.03 8.95
C ASP A 4 -14.03 -13.72 9.02
N LEU A 5 -13.32 -14.03 7.94
CA LEU A 5 -11.87 -14.00 7.86
C LEU A 5 -11.39 -12.55 7.72
N LYS A 6 -10.61 -12.08 8.70
CA LYS A 6 -9.88 -10.82 8.65
C LYS A 6 -8.57 -11.04 7.92
N VAL A 7 -8.43 -10.40 6.77
CA VAL A 7 -7.29 -10.55 5.87
C VAL A 7 -6.47 -9.26 5.84
N ALA A 8 -5.15 -9.37 5.93
CA ALA A 8 -4.24 -8.29 5.58
C ALA A 8 -3.46 -8.63 4.31
N VAL A 9 -3.21 -7.64 3.45
CA VAL A 9 -2.28 -7.77 2.32
C VAL A 9 -1.17 -6.73 2.44
N VAL A 10 0.08 -7.17 2.45
CA VAL A 10 1.25 -6.31 2.67
C VAL A 10 2.14 -6.29 1.44
N CYS A 11 2.51 -5.08 1.00
CA CYS A 11 3.57 -4.86 0.02
C CYS A 11 4.61 -3.87 0.57
N SER A 12 5.53 -3.36 -0.25
CA SER A 12 6.53 -2.41 0.24
C SER A 12 5.94 -1.02 0.55
N SER A 13 5.28 -0.36 -0.42
CA SER A 13 4.85 1.04 -0.29
C SER A 13 3.34 1.24 -0.11
N ASN A 14 2.56 0.16 -0.03
CA ASN A 14 1.10 0.23 0.00
C ASN A 14 0.46 1.02 -1.17
N GLN A 15 0.99 0.83 -2.38
CA GLN A 15 0.59 1.59 -3.57
C GLN A 15 -0.07 0.74 -4.64
N ASN A 16 0.61 -0.33 -5.07
CA ASN A 16 0.18 -1.13 -6.22
C ASN A 16 -0.38 -2.49 -5.78
N ARG A 17 0.49 -3.48 -5.56
CA ARG A 17 0.14 -4.88 -5.33
C ARG A 17 -0.85 -5.09 -4.17
N SER A 18 -0.59 -4.50 -3.00
CA SER A 18 -1.49 -4.63 -1.83
C SER A 18 -2.82 -3.93 -2.04
N MET A 19 -2.84 -2.80 -2.74
CA MET A 19 -4.06 -2.01 -2.97
C MET A 19 -4.94 -2.62 -4.06
N GLU A 20 -4.36 -3.24 -5.09
CA GLU A 20 -5.12 -4.00 -6.08
C GLU A 20 -5.78 -5.22 -5.44
N ALA A 21 -5.03 -5.97 -4.62
CA ALA A 21 -5.57 -7.09 -3.86
C ALA A 21 -6.66 -6.63 -2.87
N HIS A 22 -6.45 -5.51 -2.17
CA HIS A 22 -7.48 -4.90 -1.30
C HIS A 22 -8.75 -4.62 -2.09
N ALA A 23 -8.65 -3.91 -3.22
CA ALA A 23 -9.80 -3.56 -4.05
C ALA A 23 -10.57 -4.81 -4.49
N PHE A 24 -9.86 -5.85 -4.91
CA PHE A 24 -10.46 -7.10 -5.36
C PHE A 24 -11.15 -7.86 -4.22
N LEU A 25 -10.46 -8.08 -3.10
CA LEU A 25 -10.99 -8.78 -1.94
C LEU A 25 -12.18 -8.03 -1.29
N GLY A 26 -12.09 -6.70 -1.22
CA GLY A 26 -13.17 -5.85 -0.72
C GLY A 26 -14.43 -5.96 -1.59
N LYS A 27 -14.30 -5.97 -2.92
CA LYS A 27 -15.43 -6.21 -3.84
C LYS A 27 -16.04 -7.60 -3.69
N LYS A 28 -15.29 -8.59 -3.18
CA LYS A 28 -15.78 -9.93 -2.86
C LYS A 28 -16.37 -10.06 -1.46
N GLY A 29 -16.37 -8.97 -0.67
CA GLY A 29 -16.97 -8.92 0.67
C GLY A 29 -16.07 -9.42 1.80
N PHE A 30 -14.77 -9.61 1.58
CA PHE A 30 -13.84 -9.96 2.65
C PHE A 30 -13.55 -8.76 3.55
N LYS A 31 -13.34 -9.02 4.85
CA LYS A 31 -12.82 -8.02 5.80
C LYS A 31 -11.32 -7.84 5.55
N VAL A 32 -10.98 -7.00 4.59
CA VAL A 32 -9.59 -6.79 4.14
C VAL A 32 -9.02 -5.45 4.59
N ARG A 33 -7.74 -5.47 4.99
CA ARG A 33 -6.89 -4.27 5.11
C ARG A 33 -5.60 -4.45 4.32
N SER A 34 -4.90 -3.36 4.05
CA SER A 34 -3.65 -3.40 3.26
C SER A 34 -2.57 -2.50 3.82
N PHE A 35 -1.31 -2.95 3.73
CA PHE A 35 -0.17 -2.28 4.37
C PHE A 35 1.07 -2.20 3.48
N GLY A 36 1.99 -1.33 3.90
CA GLY A 36 3.34 -1.19 3.41
C GLY A 36 4.33 -1.63 4.50
N SER A 37 5.35 -2.43 4.18
CA SER A 37 6.43 -2.80 5.12
C SER A 37 7.66 -1.89 4.99
N GLY A 38 7.75 -1.08 3.95
CA GLY A 38 8.86 -0.17 3.71
C GLY A 38 8.95 0.95 4.75
N ASN A 39 10.09 1.64 4.79
CA ASN A 39 10.27 2.82 5.63
C ASN A 39 9.57 4.07 5.04
N GLN A 40 9.43 4.11 3.72
CA GLN A 40 8.83 5.22 2.97
C GLN A 40 8.03 4.67 1.79
N VAL A 41 7.10 5.48 1.31
CA VAL A 41 6.34 5.24 0.08
C VAL A 41 7.19 5.67 -1.10
N LYS A 42 7.44 4.77 -2.06
CA LYS A 42 8.22 5.06 -3.26
C LYS A 42 7.37 4.82 -4.51
N LEU A 43 7.31 5.82 -5.39
CA LEU A 43 6.68 5.77 -6.70
C LEU A 43 7.72 6.03 -7.79
N PRO A 44 7.59 5.42 -8.98
CA PRO A 44 8.41 5.78 -10.13
C PRO A 44 8.38 7.29 -10.41
N GLY A 45 9.52 7.83 -10.84
CA GLY A 45 9.63 9.20 -11.32
C GLY A 45 10.14 9.25 -12.76
N PRO A 46 10.69 10.40 -13.22
CA PRO A 46 11.12 10.56 -14.62
C PRO A 46 12.35 9.72 -15.01
N ALA A 47 13.12 9.25 -14.03
CA ALA A 47 14.27 8.37 -14.24
C ALA A 47 14.41 7.37 -13.08
N PRO A 48 15.08 6.21 -13.27
CA PRO A 48 15.22 5.17 -12.25
C PRO A 48 15.87 5.66 -10.94
N ASP A 49 16.79 6.61 -11.03
CA ASP A 49 17.51 7.24 -9.91
C ASP A 49 16.72 8.38 -9.25
N LYS A 50 15.57 8.77 -9.81
CA LYS A 50 14.75 9.90 -9.35
C LYS A 50 13.32 9.45 -8.97
N PRO A 51 13.15 8.57 -7.97
CA PRO A 51 11.83 8.19 -7.51
C PRO A 51 11.12 9.34 -6.79
N ASN A 52 9.78 9.33 -6.81
CA ASN A 52 8.99 10.16 -5.90
C ASN A 52 8.89 9.44 -4.56
N VAL A 53 9.31 10.10 -3.49
CA VAL A 53 9.41 9.52 -2.15
C VAL A 53 8.56 10.32 -1.18
N TYR A 54 7.72 9.63 -0.42
CA TYR A 54 6.81 10.23 0.56
C TYR A 54 6.85 9.50 1.88
N ASP A 55 6.51 10.22 2.95
CA ASP A 55 6.19 9.63 4.25
C ASP A 55 4.80 8.95 4.21
N PHE A 56 4.58 7.95 5.07
CA PHE A 56 3.29 7.26 5.16
C PHE A 56 2.15 8.16 5.67
N SER A 57 2.45 9.28 6.32
CA SER A 57 1.45 10.29 6.73
C SER A 57 0.84 11.06 5.57
N ILE A 58 1.46 11.05 4.38
CA ILE A 58 0.96 11.77 3.20
C ILE A 58 -0.21 11.00 2.59
N SER A 59 -1.35 11.66 2.37
CA SER A 59 -2.52 11.06 1.73
C SER A 59 -2.31 10.77 0.25
N TYR A 60 -3.07 9.81 -0.29
CA TYR A 60 -3.07 9.53 -1.73
C TYR A 60 -3.54 10.75 -2.54
N GLU A 61 -4.41 11.59 -1.97
CA GLU A 61 -4.83 12.85 -2.59
C GLU A 61 -3.65 13.84 -2.71
N GLN A 62 -2.88 14.02 -1.63
CA GLN A 62 -1.71 14.89 -1.67
C GLN A 62 -0.66 14.38 -2.68
N MET A 63 -0.42 13.06 -2.72
CA MET A 63 0.47 12.47 -3.74
C MET A 63 -0.07 12.70 -5.16
N TYR A 64 -1.38 12.57 -5.37
CA TYR A 64 -2.01 12.80 -6.67
C TYR A 64 -1.81 14.24 -7.13
N GLN A 65 -2.08 15.23 -6.26
CA GLN A 65 -1.90 16.65 -6.57
C GLN A 65 -0.43 17.00 -6.81
N ASP A 66 0.49 16.44 -6.02
CA ASP A 66 1.94 16.64 -6.22
C ASP A 66 2.38 16.13 -7.60
N LEU A 67 2.05 14.89 -7.96
CA LEU A 67 2.41 14.33 -9.27
C LEU A 67 1.72 15.08 -10.42
N LEU A 68 0.45 15.46 -10.24
CA LEU A 68 -0.30 16.24 -11.22
C LEU A 68 0.40 17.59 -11.50
N SER A 69 0.90 18.25 -10.46
CA SER A 69 1.61 19.53 -10.58
C SER A 69 3.02 19.40 -11.18
N LYS A 70 3.71 18.28 -10.90
CA LYS A 70 5.06 18.01 -11.41
C LYS A 70 5.09 17.72 -12.90
N ASP A 71 4.31 16.74 -13.35
CA ASP A 71 4.24 16.36 -14.77
C ASP A 71 2.99 15.51 -15.05
N LYS A 72 1.87 16.16 -15.32
CA LYS A 72 0.61 15.49 -15.64
C LYS A 72 0.75 14.50 -16.79
N ALA A 73 1.50 14.83 -17.84
CA ALA A 73 1.59 13.99 -19.03
C ALA A 73 2.30 12.67 -18.70
N LEU A 74 3.48 12.75 -18.08
CA LEU A 74 4.26 11.59 -17.66
C LEU A 74 3.46 10.68 -16.73
N TYR A 75 2.88 11.25 -15.67
CA TYR A 75 2.20 10.45 -14.63
C TYR A 75 0.80 9.96 -15.04
N THR A 76 0.22 10.53 -16.10
CA THR A 76 -0.93 9.94 -16.80
C THR A 76 -0.48 8.75 -17.65
N GLN A 77 0.56 8.93 -18.47
CA GLN A 77 1.04 7.92 -19.41
C GLN A 77 1.53 6.64 -18.73
N ASN A 78 2.23 6.76 -17.59
CA ASN A 78 2.69 5.61 -16.81
C ASN A 78 1.63 5.03 -15.87
N GLY A 79 0.42 5.60 -15.84
CA GLY A 79 -0.71 5.12 -15.05
C GLY A 79 -0.67 5.44 -13.55
N LEU A 80 0.31 6.22 -13.06
CA LEU A 80 0.40 6.53 -11.63
C LEU A 80 -0.76 7.38 -11.12
N LEU A 81 -1.22 8.38 -11.89
CA LEU A 81 -2.39 9.17 -11.49
C LEU A 81 -3.65 8.31 -11.41
N HIS A 82 -3.83 7.37 -12.34
CA HIS A 82 -4.94 6.42 -12.30
C HIS A 82 -4.85 5.48 -11.08
N MET A 83 -3.65 4.98 -10.78
CA MET A 83 -3.41 4.14 -9.60
C MET A 83 -3.71 4.88 -8.29
N LEU A 84 -3.27 6.13 -8.17
CA LEU A 84 -3.54 6.97 -6.99
C LEU A 84 -5.04 7.29 -6.86
N ASP A 85 -5.73 7.54 -7.98
CA ASP A 85 -7.19 7.73 -7.98
C ASP A 85 -7.94 6.48 -7.50
N ARG A 86 -7.50 5.28 -7.90
CA ARG A 86 -8.01 4.02 -7.33
C ARG A 86 -7.77 3.96 -5.82
N ASN A 87 -6.55 4.28 -5.38
CA ASN A 87 -6.16 4.15 -3.97
C ASN A 87 -6.95 5.08 -3.05
N ARG A 88 -7.14 6.36 -3.42
CA ARG A 88 -7.90 7.33 -2.62
C ARG A 88 -9.38 6.99 -2.47
N ARG A 89 -9.95 6.17 -3.37
CA ARG A 89 -11.32 5.65 -3.26
C ARG A 89 -11.44 4.48 -2.29
N ILE A 90 -10.32 3.83 -1.95
CA ILE A 90 -10.27 2.68 -1.03
C ILE A 90 -10.02 3.19 0.39
N LYS A 91 -9.03 4.07 0.58
CA LYS A 91 -8.68 4.68 1.87
C LYS A 91 -7.89 5.98 1.68
N SER A 92 -7.75 6.78 2.73
CA SER A 92 -7.16 8.14 2.66
C SER A 92 -5.65 8.16 2.41
N HIS A 93 -4.88 7.32 3.10
CA HIS A 93 -3.42 7.30 3.02
C HIS A 93 -2.87 5.86 3.03
N PRO A 94 -1.66 5.63 2.53
CA PRO A 94 -0.94 4.38 2.75
C PRO A 94 -0.68 4.19 4.24
N GLU A 95 -0.70 2.95 4.69
CA GLU A 95 -0.49 2.57 6.09
C GLU A 95 0.73 1.66 6.19
N ARG A 96 1.58 1.91 7.19
CA ARG A 96 2.76 1.10 7.49
C ARG A 96 2.39 -0.06 8.42
N PHE A 97 2.78 -1.28 8.08
CA PHE A 97 2.40 -2.49 8.80
C PHE A 97 2.91 -2.46 10.25
N GLN A 98 4.16 -2.03 10.44
CA GLN A 98 4.80 -1.91 11.75
C GLN A 98 4.07 -0.96 12.71
N SER A 99 3.25 -0.05 12.20
CA SER A 99 2.47 0.90 13.01
C SER A 99 1.05 0.43 13.30
N CYS A 100 0.64 -0.74 12.79
CA CYS A 100 -0.69 -1.31 12.97
C CYS A 100 -0.67 -2.42 14.01
N TYR A 101 -1.52 -2.33 15.04
CA TYR A 101 -1.65 -3.32 16.12
C TYR A 101 -2.91 -4.19 16.03
N GLU A 102 -3.68 -4.08 14.95
CA GLU A 102 -4.83 -4.96 14.71
C GLU A 102 -4.40 -6.40 14.41
N SER A 103 -5.22 -7.36 14.85
CA SER A 103 -5.02 -8.78 14.58
C SER A 103 -5.76 -9.22 13.30
N PHE A 104 -5.12 -10.10 12.54
CA PHE A 104 -5.64 -10.68 11.30
C PHE A 104 -5.54 -12.21 11.38
N ASP A 105 -6.48 -12.90 10.75
CA ASP A 105 -6.46 -14.36 10.66
C ASP A 105 -5.44 -14.84 9.62
N VAL A 106 -5.31 -14.09 8.51
CA VAL A 106 -4.35 -14.38 7.44
C VAL A 106 -3.69 -13.10 6.95
N ILE A 107 -2.36 -13.11 6.83
CA ILE A 107 -1.56 -12.02 6.25
C ILE A 107 -0.89 -12.52 4.98
N PHE A 108 -1.25 -11.94 3.84
CA PHE A 108 -0.60 -12.21 2.56
C PHE A 108 0.51 -11.18 2.32
N THR A 109 1.71 -11.65 2.00
CA THR A 109 2.81 -10.81 1.53
C THR A 109 3.06 -11.06 0.06
N VAL A 110 3.46 -10.03 -0.68
CA VAL A 110 3.54 -10.07 -2.15
C VAL A 110 4.94 -10.34 -2.69
N GLU A 111 5.93 -10.50 -1.82
CA GLU A 111 7.32 -10.88 -2.12
C GLU A 111 8.06 -11.29 -0.83
N GLU A 112 9.13 -12.07 -0.97
CA GLU A 112 9.91 -12.64 0.14
C GLU A 112 10.46 -11.57 1.09
N ARG A 113 11.05 -10.49 0.57
CA ARG A 113 11.54 -9.40 1.42
C ARG A 113 10.45 -8.77 2.30
N VAL A 114 9.22 -8.65 1.79
CA VAL A 114 8.09 -8.12 2.57
C VAL A 114 7.65 -9.15 3.60
N TYR A 115 7.70 -10.44 3.28
CA TYR A 115 7.48 -11.53 4.20
C TYR A 115 8.43 -11.45 5.40
N ASP A 116 9.74 -11.35 5.15
CA ASP A 116 10.75 -11.29 6.22
C ASP A 116 10.49 -10.12 7.18
N GLN A 117 10.20 -8.93 6.63
CA GLN A 117 9.89 -7.74 7.41
C GLN A 117 8.61 -7.87 8.26
N VAL A 118 7.60 -8.57 7.75
CA VAL A 118 6.36 -8.84 8.49
C VAL A 118 6.62 -9.84 9.61
N VAL A 119 7.36 -10.91 9.35
CA VAL A 119 7.70 -11.93 10.36
C VAL A 119 8.57 -11.33 11.46
N GLU A 120 9.58 -10.55 11.11
CA GLU A 120 10.45 -9.85 12.06
C GLU A 120 9.64 -8.92 12.97
N GLU A 121 8.78 -8.08 12.39
CA GLU A 121 7.89 -7.18 13.15
C GLU A 121 6.92 -7.93 14.06
N LEU A 122 6.38 -9.06 13.63
CA LEU A 122 5.51 -9.86 14.49
C LEU A 122 6.31 -10.50 15.63
N ALA A 123 7.50 -11.01 15.36
CA ALA A 123 8.37 -11.63 16.36
C ALA A 123 8.78 -10.65 17.47
N THR A 124 9.04 -9.37 17.14
CA THR A 124 9.38 -8.34 18.14
C THR A 124 8.22 -7.98 19.07
N ARG A 125 6.98 -8.22 18.65
CA ARG A 125 5.78 -7.94 19.48
C ARG A 125 5.46 -9.03 20.49
N PHE A 126 6.00 -10.24 20.30
CA PHE A 126 5.79 -11.38 21.19
C PHE A 126 6.95 -11.59 22.18
N GLN A 127 7.92 -10.69 22.20
CA GLN A 127 8.93 -10.57 23.26
C GLN A 127 8.41 -9.67 24.38
#